data_AF-A0A2S6AKR0-F1
#
_entry.id   AF-A0A2S6AKR0-F1
#
_cell.length_a   1.000
_cell.length_b   1.000
_cell.length_c   1.000
_cell.angle_alpha   90.00
_cell.angle_beta   90.00
_cell.angle_gamma   90.00
#
_symmetry.space_group_name_H-M   'P 1'
#
loop_
_entity.id
_entity.type
_entity.pdbx_description
1 polymer ?
#
loop_
_entity_poly.entity_id
_entity_poly.type
_entity_poly.pdbx_seq_one_letter_code
_entity_poly.pdbx_strand_id
1 'polypeptide(L)'
;MRLSTAVGLAVLTGVVIAAVAEWILFAAFHPQRGGTSVDVTKLALTVVGGVGGVVALVIAYRRQRDVEQGRFVERFGAAAAQLGATDVAVRIAGVYAMAGVADESDGLRRQQCIDVLCGYLRLPYDAAHGGSGRTKRVATVPNPQVEDLDDPGKTEEHHEYRNYDREVRATIVRVIAAHLHPKAEYNWSANDFDFRTAYLEDANFEGATFSGTTLFDSATFTDTCTFGNVDFGVQRISFVDPKRWGPPEPVFDWSADITLKPANVEPQDWPPGACPDNGVTRVG
;
A
#
# COMPACT_ATOMS: atom_id res chain seq x y z
N MET A 1 4.24 19.98 4.66
CA MET A 1 4.20 21.45 4.86
C MET A 1 2.76 21.93 4.75
N ARG A 2 2.25 22.62 5.77
CA ARG A 2 0.86 23.12 5.76
C ARG A 2 0.72 24.21 4.69
N LEU A 3 -0.44 24.29 4.04
CA LEU A 3 -0.75 25.22 2.94
C LEU A 3 -0.35 26.68 3.26
N SER A 4 -0.46 27.08 4.52
CA SER A 4 -0.08 28.39 5.04
C SER A 4 1.43 28.64 5.07
N THR A 5 2.26 27.62 5.30
CA THR A 5 3.72 27.79 5.40
C THR A 5 4.35 27.98 4.03
N ALA A 6 3.85 27.31 2.99
CA ALA A 6 4.36 27.46 1.63
C ALA A 6 3.96 28.82 1.02
N VAL A 7 2.75 29.29 1.29
CA VAL A 7 2.30 30.64 0.90
C VAL A 7 3.09 31.70 1.65
N GLY A 8 3.26 31.53 2.97
CA GLY A 8 4.07 32.41 3.79
C GLY A 8 5.51 32.50 3.29
N LEU A 9 6.12 31.37 2.92
CA LEU A 9 7.49 31.33 2.40
C LEU A 9 7.61 32.03 1.04
N ALA A 10 6.67 31.78 0.11
CA ALA A 10 6.70 32.42 -1.20
C ALA A 10 6.51 33.94 -1.11
N VAL A 11 5.59 34.40 -0.24
CA VAL A 11 5.39 35.83 0.03
C VAL A 11 6.64 36.42 0.70
N LEU A 12 7.21 35.75 1.70
CA LEU A 12 8.45 36.18 2.36
C LEU A 12 9.61 36.28 1.37
N THR A 13 9.76 35.32 0.47
CA THR A 13 10.85 35.31 -0.51
C THR A 13 10.67 36.46 -1.50
N GLY A 14 9.43 36.73 -1.94
CA GLY A 14 9.11 37.90 -2.75
C GLY A 14 9.40 39.23 -2.03
N VAL A 15 9.05 39.35 -0.76
CA VAL A 15 9.33 40.54 0.07
C VAL A 15 10.83 40.73 0.28
N VAL A 16 11.59 39.66 0.54
CA VAL A 16 13.05 39.71 0.71
C VAL A 16 13.72 40.15 -0.58
N ILE A 17 13.32 39.61 -1.73
CA ILE A 17 13.87 40.02 -3.04
C ILE A 17 13.58 41.51 -3.30
N ALA A 18 12.37 41.99 -2.99
CA ALA A 18 12.01 43.39 -3.14
C ALA A 18 12.83 44.31 -2.21
N ALA A 19 12.96 43.93 -0.93
CA ALA A 19 13.73 44.69 0.05
C ALA A 19 15.24 44.73 -0.29
N VAL A 20 15.80 43.63 -0.80
CA VAL A 20 17.19 43.57 -1.27
C VAL A 20 17.38 44.43 -2.51
N ALA A 21 16.44 44.41 -3.46
CA ALA A 21 16.49 45.27 -4.64
C ALA A 21 16.42 46.76 -4.24
N GLU A 22 15.54 47.11 -3.31
CA GLU A 22 15.41 48.47 -2.77
C GLU A 22 16.67 48.91 -2.01
N TRP A 23 17.28 48.02 -1.22
CA TRP A 23 18.54 48.29 -0.53
C TRP A 23 19.70 48.49 -1.50
N ILE A 24 19.82 47.65 -2.54
CA ILE A 24 20.85 47.80 -3.58
C ILE A 24 20.66 49.12 -4.33
N LEU A 25 19.41 49.49 -4.65
CA LEU A 25 19.12 50.77 -5.28
C LEU A 25 19.46 51.95 -4.37
N PHE A 26 19.11 51.88 -3.08
CA PHE A 26 19.41 52.95 -2.14
C PHE A 26 20.92 53.10 -1.90
N ALA A 27 21.64 51.97 -1.84
CA ALA A 27 23.09 51.94 -1.67
C ALA A 27 23.83 52.40 -2.93
N ALA A 28 23.34 52.06 -4.12
CA ALA A 28 23.94 52.46 -5.39
C ALA A 28 23.56 53.89 -5.83
N PHE A 29 22.40 54.41 -5.40
CA PHE A 29 21.82 55.68 -5.85
C PHE A 29 21.55 56.67 -4.69
N HIS A 30 22.50 56.87 -3.77
CA HIS A 30 22.39 57.95 -2.79
C HIS A 30 22.16 59.33 -3.49
N PRO A 31 21.32 60.22 -2.91
CA PRO A 31 20.43 61.08 -3.69
C PRO A 31 21.06 62.40 -4.13
N GLN A 32 21.21 62.59 -5.45
CA GLN A 32 21.14 63.92 -6.06
C GLN A 32 19.69 64.15 -6.49
N ARG A 33 19.02 65.11 -5.85
CA ARG A 33 17.60 65.43 -6.04
C ARG A 33 17.31 65.81 -7.49
N GLY A 34 16.58 64.95 -8.19
CA GLY A 34 16.08 65.23 -9.55
C GLY A 34 15.49 64.01 -10.25
N GLY A 35 14.80 63.12 -9.54
CA GLY A 35 14.14 61.97 -10.15
C GLY A 35 12.94 62.44 -11.00
N THR A 36 13.07 62.32 -12.32
CA THR A 36 11.94 62.55 -13.24
C THR A 36 10.83 61.53 -12.98
N SER A 37 9.56 61.89 -13.19
CA SER A 37 8.40 61.01 -13.02
C SER A 37 8.54 59.65 -13.71
N VAL A 38 9.36 59.61 -14.76
CA VAL A 38 9.71 58.43 -15.57
C VAL A 38 10.41 57.34 -14.76
N ASP A 39 11.29 57.66 -13.81
CA ASP A 39 12.03 56.65 -13.05
C ASP A 39 11.14 55.93 -12.03
N VAL A 40 10.19 56.66 -11.44
CA VAL A 40 9.18 56.10 -10.54
C VAL A 40 8.25 55.16 -11.31
N THR A 41 7.84 55.52 -12.53
CA THR A 41 7.01 54.65 -13.37
C THR A 41 7.74 53.37 -13.78
N LYS A 42 9.02 53.46 -14.15
CA LYS A 42 9.83 52.26 -14.48
C LYS A 42 9.97 51.33 -13.28
N LEU A 43 10.27 51.88 -12.10
CA LEU A 43 10.38 51.10 -10.87
C LEU A 43 9.05 50.38 -10.56
N ALA A 44 7.93 51.12 -10.59
CA ALA A 44 6.61 50.54 -10.37
C ALA A 44 6.29 49.41 -11.37
N LEU A 45 6.64 49.59 -12.65
CA LEU A 45 6.42 48.57 -13.68
C LEU A 45 7.21 47.29 -13.42
N THR A 46 8.47 47.41 -12.98
CA THR A 46 9.32 46.24 -12.66
C THR A 46 8.82 45.48 -11.43
N VAL A 47 8.37 46.18 -10.39
CA VAL A 47 7.80 45.55 -9.18
C VAL A 47 6.51 44.82 -9.51
N VAL A 48 5.59 45.46 -10.26
CA VAL A 48 4.34 44.83 -10.70
C VAL A 48 4.61 43.62 -11.59
N GLY A 49 5.55 43.72 -12.53
CA GLY A 49 5.96 42.61 -13.38
C GLY A 49 6.56 41.45 -12.57
N GLY A 50 7.41 41.73 -11.59
CA GLY A 50 8.01 40.74 -10.70
C GLY A 50 6.98 39.99 -9.86
N VAL A 51 6.07 40.72 -9.20
CA VAL A 51 4.98 40.13 -8.41
C VAL A 51 4.05 39.30 -9.31
N GLY A 52 3.66 39.83 -10.47
CA GLY A 52 2.86 39.09 -11.44
C GLY A 52 3.51 37.78 -11.90
N GLY A 53 4.82 37.80 -12.16
CA GLY A 53 5.58 36.61 -12.53
C GLY A 53 5.61 35.53 -11.44
N VAL A 54 5.84 35.91 -10.18
CA VAL A 54 5.82 34.97 -9.04
C VAL A 54 4.43 34.36 -8.84
N VAL A 55 3.38 35.18 -8.89
CA VAL A 55 1.99 34.70 -8.77
C VAL A 55 1.66 33.72 -9.90
N ALA A 56 2.05 34.03 -11.14
CA ALA A 56 1.86 33.14 -12.28
C ALA A 56 2.58 31.79 -12.09
N LEU A 57 3.82 31.82 -11.59
CA LEU A 57 4.59 30.60 -11.31
C LEU A 57 3.93 29.75 -10.22
N VAL A 58 3.44 30.37 -9.13
CA VAL A 58 2.74 29.66 -8.05
C VAL A 58 1.44 29.05 -8.54
N ILE A 59 0.66 29.76 -9.36
CA ILE A 59 -0.58 29.23 -9.95
C ILE A 59 -0.27 28.05 -10.88
N ALA A 60 0.75 28.17 -11.73
CA ALA A 60 1.18 27.09 -12.61
C ALA A 60 1.62 25.85 -11.80
N TYR A 61 2.42 26.04 -10.76
CA TYR A 61 2.85 24.96 -9.86
C TYR A 61 1.67 24.30 -9.13
N ARG A 62 0.74 25.09 -8.58
CA ARG A 62 -0.46 24.56 -7.91
C ARG A 62 -1.31 23.75 -8.87
N ARG A 63 -1.57 24.30 -10.06
CA ARG A 63 -2.35 23.63 -11.08
C ARG A 63 -1.70 22.32 -11.52
N GLN A 64 -0.38 22.32 -11.69
CA GLN A 64 0.36 21.09 -11.99
C GLN A 64 0.19 20.06 -10.88
N ARG A 65 0.37 20.48 -9.62
CA ARG A 65 0.20 19.61 -8.46
C ARG A 65 -1.21 19.04 -8.36
N ASP A 66 -2.24 19.86 -8.51
CA ASP A 66 -3.64 19.43 -8.44
C ASP A 66 -3.97 18.42 -9.55
N VAL A 67 -3.43 18.61 -10.75
CA VAL A 67 -3.57 17.66 -11.86
C VAL A 67 -2.88 16.33 -11.56
N GLU A 68 -1.66 16.35 -11.01
CA GLU A 68 -0.94 15.14 -10.60
C GLU A 68 -1.63 14.39 -9.44
N GLN A 69 -2.25 15.13 -8.50
CA GLN A 69 -3.07 14.53 -7.44
C GLN A 69 -4.35 13.91 -8.01
N GLY A 70 -5.06 14.63 -8.88
CA GLY A 70 -6.27 14.14 -9.54
C GLY A 70 -6.03 12.87 -10.34
N ARG A 71 -4.95 12.84 -11.13
CA ARG A 71 -4.57 11.68 -11.95
C ARG A 71 -4.29 10.43 -11.12
N PHE A 72 -3.62 10.57 -9.97
CA PHE A 72 -3.40 9.45 -9.06
C PHE A 72 -4.72 8.93 -8.49
N VAL A 73 -5.56 9.81 -7.94
CA VAL A 73 -6.84 9.43 -7.32
C VAL A 73 -7.75 8.74 -8.34
N GLU A 74 -7.77 9.22 -9.59
CA GLU A 74 -8.53 8.62 -10.68
C GLU A 74 -8.05 7.20 -11.01
N ARG A 75 -6.75 7.01 -11.26
CA ARG A 75 -6.19 5.69 -11.61
C ARG A 75 -6.25 4.70 -10.45
N PHE A 76 -5.93 5.16 -9.24
CA PHE A 76 -6.06 4.38 -8.02
C PHE A 76 -7.51 3.93 -7.80
N GLY A 77 -8.47 4.85 -7.94
CA GLY A 77 -9.90 4.56 -7.81
C GLY A 77 -10.37 3.56 -8.88
N ALA A 78 -9.95 3.71 -10.13
CA ALA A 78 -10.27 2.79 -11.21
C ALA A 78 -9.69 1.38 -10.97
N ALA A 79 -8.43 1.29 -10.55
CA ALA A 79 -7.79 0.02 -10.21
C ALA A 79 -8.46 -0.66 -9.01
N ALA A 80 -8.80 0.10 -7.96
CA ALA A 80 -9.53 -0.41 -6.80
C ALA A 80 -10.93 -0.92 -7.18
N ALA A 81 -11.64 -0.21 -8.06
CA ALA A 81 -12.94 -0.64 -8.57
C ALA A 81 -12.85 -1.95 -9.38
N GLN A 82 -11.82 -2.09 -10.23
CA GLN A 82 -11.57 -3.33 -10.97
C GLN A 82 -11.24 -4.50 -10.03
N LEU A 83 -10.39 -4.28 -9.02
CA LEU A 83 -10.05 -5.30 -8.02
C LEU A 83 -11.27 -5.74 -7.18
N GLY A 84 -12.25 -4.86 -7.00
CA GLY A 84 -13.51 -5.14 -6.32
C GLY A 84 -14.60 -5.77 -7.20
N ALA A 85 -14.37 -5.97 -8.49
CA ALA A 85 -15.37 -6.46 -9.43
C ALA A 85 -15.83 -7.90 -9.12
N THR A 86 -17.03 -8.25 -9.56
CA THR A 86 -17.55 -9.63 -9.45
C THR A 86 -16.86 -10.57 -10.45
N ASP A 87 -16.48 -10.05 -11.61
CA ASP A 87 -15.78 -10.78 -12.66
C ASP A 87 -14.28 -10.96 -12.31
N VAL A 88 -13.82 -12.20 -12.35
CA VAL A 88 -12.48 -12.63 -11.95
C VAL A 88 -11.41 -12.04 -12.85
N ALA A 89 -11.65 -12.01 -14.17
CA ALA A 89 -10.69 -11.48 -15.13
C ALA A 89 -10.53 -9.97 -14.92
N VAL A 90 -11.62 -9.27 -14.60
CA VAL A 90 -11.57 -7.84 -14.23
C VAL A 90 -10.79 -7.63 -12.94
N ARG A 91 -10.94 -8.49 -11.94
CA ARG A 91 -10.13 -8.40 -10.71
C ARG A 91 -8.64 -8.62 -10.96
N ILE A 92 -8.28 -9.62 -11.76
CA ILE A 92 -6.88 -9.87 -12.15
C ILE A 92 -6.31 -8.65 -12.90
N ALA A 93 -7.09 -8.06 -13.82
CA ALA A 93 -6.71 -6.80 -14.46
C ALA A 93 -6.54 -5.67 -13.43
N GLY A 94 -7.42 -5.61 -12.43
CA GLY A 94 -7.33 -4.69 -11.28
C GLY A 94 -6.05 -4.86 -10.45
N VAL A 95 -5.55 -6.09 -10.26
CA VAL A 95 -4.26 -6.34 -9.59
C VAL A 95 -3.12 -5.69 -10.36
N TYR A 96 -3.03 -5.92 -11.67
CA TYR A 96 -1.99 -5.31 -12.51
C TYR A 96 -2.15 -3.80 -12.63
N ALA A 97 -3.38 -3.29 -12.70
CA ALA A 97 -3.65 -1.86 -12.69
C ALA A 97 -3.19 -1.22 -11.37
N MET A 98 -3.46 -1.86 -10.23
CA MET A 98 -3.01 -1.39 -8.92
C MET A 98 -1.48 -1.40 -8.79
N ALA A 99 -0.83 -2.45 -9.31
CA ALA A 99 0.63 -2.53 -9.38
C ALA A 99 1.22 -1.40 -10.24
N GLY A 100 0.68 -1.17 -11.44
CA GLY A 100 1.13 -0.07 -12.30
C GLY A 100 0.94 1.32 -11.66
N VAL A 101 -0.13 1.52 -10.89
CA VAL A 101 -0.30 2.75 -10.10
C VAL A 101 0.76 2.86 -9.00
N ALA A 102 1.14 1.74 -8.38
CA ALA A 102 2.21 1.69 -7.38
C ALA A 102 3.60 1.98 -8.00
N ASP A 103 3.87 1.45 -9.19
CA ASP A 103 5.12 1.62 -9.93
C ASP A 103 5.35 3.07 -10.34
N GLU A 104 4.30 3.75 -10.79
CA GLU A 104 4.32 5.18 -11.15
C GLU A 104 4.26 6.13 -9.93
N SER A 105 4.16 5.58 -8.72
CA SER A 105 4.02 6.35 -7.48
C SER A 105 5.23 6.17 -6.58
N ASP A 106 5.53 7.17 -5.75
CA ASP A 106 6.59 7.09 -4.74
C ASP A 106 6.06 7.29 -3.32
N GLY A 107 6.85 6.87 -2.33
CA GLY A 107 6.59 7.05 -0.90
C GLY A 107 5.21 6.51 -0.48
N LEU A 108 4.44 7.35 0.22
CA LEU A 108 3.14 6.97 0.79
C LEU A 108 2.11 6.50 -0.25
N ARG A 109 2.21 6.95 -1.50
CA ARG A 109 1.26 6.55 -2.57
C ARG A 109 1.50 5.13 -3.04
N ARG A 110 2.77 4.74 -3.20
CA ARG A 110 3.15 3.34 -3.50
C ARG A 110 2.70 2.43 -2.37
N GLN A 111 2.98 2.84 -1.12
CA GLN A 111 2.55 2.10 0.07
C GLN A 111 1.03 1.89 0.08
N GLN A 112 0.24 2.94 -0.20
CA GLN A 112 -1.21 2.82 -0.26
C GLN A 112 -1.70 1.78 -1.29
N CYS A 113 -1.02 1.65 -2.44
CA CYS A 113 -1.37 0.64 -3.45
C CYS A 113 -1.03 -0.77 -2.96
N ILE A 114 0.14 -0.94 -2.35
CA ILE A 114 0.58 -2.21 -1.73
C ILE A 114 -0.36 -2.61 -0.58
N ASP A 115 -0.80 -1.66 0.23
CA ASP A 115 -1.73 -1.88 1.34
C ASP A 115 -3.09 -2.40 0.85
N VAL A 116 -3.56 -1.96 -0.32
CA VAL A 116 -4.79 -2.49 -0.93
C VAL A 116 -4.60 -3.93 -1.39
N LEU A 117 -3.47 -4.24 -2.01
CA LEU A 117 -3.13 -5.61 -2.44
C LEU A 117 -3.01 -6.55 -1.24
N CYS A 118 -2.27 -6.14 -0.21
CA CYS A 118 -2.16 -6.86 1.06
C CYS A 118 -3.53 -7.00 1.73
N GLY A 119 -4.31 -5.90 1.79
CA GLY A 119 -5.66 -5.88 2.33
C GLY A 119 -6.60 -6.88 1.67
N TYR A 120 -6.48 -7.07 0.35
CA TYR A 120 -7.21 -8.11 -0.38
C TYR A 120 -6.86 -9.52 0.11
N LEU A 121 -5.58 -9.82 0.31
CA LEU A 121 -5.10 -11.12 0.82
C LEU A 121 -5.60 -11.42 2.24
N ARG A 122 -5.97 -10.40 3.02
CA ARG A 122 -6.51 -10.58 4.37
C ARG A 122 -8.03 -10.75 4.42
N LEU A 123 -8.74 -10.60 3.29
CA LEU A 123 -10.18 -10.87 3.26
C LEU A 123 -10.43 -12.35 3.61
N PRO A 124 -11.58 -12.68 4.23
CA PRO A 124 -11.95 -14.07 4.49
C PRO A 124 -11.88 -14.91 3.21
N TYR A 125 -11.23 -16.06 3.29
CA TYR A 125 -11.03 -16.97 2.16
C TYR A 125 -11.25 -18.40 2.62
N ASP A 126 -12.04 -19.14 1.85
CA ASP A 126 -12.25 -20.56 2.04
C ASP A 126 -11.64 -21.31 0.85
N ALA A 127 -10.47 -21.91 1.09
CA ALA A 127 -9.71 -22.62 0.07
C ALA A 127 -10.49 -23.78 -0.56
N ALA A 128 -11.40 -24.43 0.19
CA ALA A 128 -12.22 -25.53 -0.34
C ALA A 128 -13.20 -25.05 -1.43
N HIS A 129 -13.54 -23.77 -1.43
CA HIS A 129 -14.46 -23.15 -2.39
C HIS A 129 -13.76 -22.28 -3.43
N GLY A 130 -12.49 -21.91 -3.21
CA GLY A 130 -11.74 -20.96 -4.01
C GLY A 130 -11.48 -21.36 -5.48
N GLY A 131 -11.58 -22.64 -5.82
CA GLY A 131 -11.54 -23.14 -7.21
C GLY A 131 -12.90 -23.56 -7.77
N SER A 132 -13.98 -23.44 -6.99
CA SER A 132 -15.33 -23.78 -7.42
C SER A 132 -16.04 -22.53 -7.96
N GLY A 133 -16.75 -22.64 -9.09
CA GLY A 133 -17.60 -21.55 -9.62
C GLY A 133 -18.87 -21.27 -8.79
N ARG A 134 -18.88 -21.63 -7.49
CA ARG A 134 -20.03 -21.47 -6.61
C ARG A 134 -20.03 -20.06 -6.00
N THR A 135 -20.92 -19.21 -6.49
CA THR A 135 -21.08 -17.80 -6.09
C THR A 135 -21.73 -17.61 -4.73
N LYS A 136 -22.46 -18.61 -4.26
CA LYS A 136 -23.34 -18.46 -3.10
C LYS A 136 -23.49 -19.78 -2.38
N ARG A 137 -23.33 -19.75 -1.06
CA ARG A 137 -23.85 -20.79 -0.18
C ARG A 137 -24.91 -20.17 0.71
N VAL A 138 -26.10 -20.73 0.60
CA VAL A 138 -27.17 -20.51 1.57
C VAL A 138 -26.95 -21.57 2.64
N ALA A 139 -26.46 -21.16 3.80
CA ALA A 139 -26.43 -22.01 4.97
C ALA A 139 -27.67 -21.68 5.79
N THR A 140 -28.57 -22.64 5.95
CA THR A 140 -29.65 -22.51 6.90
C THR A 140 -29.12 -22.87 8.28
N VAL A 141 -28.90 -21.85 9.12
CA VAL A 141 -28.48 -22.01 10.50
C VAL A 141 -29.70 -21.96 11.43
N PRO A 142 -29.72 -22.77 12.51
CA PRO A 142 -30.75 -22.65 13.55
C PRO A 142 -30.74 -21.21 14.08
N ASN A 143 -31.92 -20.59 14.22
CA ASN A 143 -31.99 -19.23 14.71
C ASN A 143 -31.64 -19.20 16.21
N PRO A 144 -30.52 -18.57 16.64
CA PRO A 144 -30.13 -18.55 18.04
C PRO A 144 -31.10 -17.76 18.94
N GLN A 145 -32.08 -17.07 18.35
CA GLN A 145 -33.11 -16.31 19.06
C GLN A 145 -34.40 -17.11 19.34
N VAL A 146 -34.51 -18.34 18.83
CA VAL A 146 -35.68 -19.20 19.07
C VAL A 146 -35.28 -20.28 20.06
N GLU A 147 -35.82 -20.22 21.28
CA GLU A 147 -35.59 -21.21 22.35
C GLU A 147 -36.44 -22.48 22.21
N ASP A 148 -37.27 -22.56 21.16
CA ASP A 148 -38.09 -23.74 20.87
C ASP A 148 -37.19 -24.89 20.35
N LEU A 149 -37.05 -25.93 21.17
CA LEU A 149 -36.23 -27.11 20.87
C LEU A 149 -36.82 -27.99 19.78
N ASP A 150 -38.14 -27.87 19.50
CA ASP A 150 -38.84 -28.67 18.50
C ASP A 150 -38.88 -27.99 17.10
N ASP A 151 -38.78 -26.66 17.03
CA ASP A 151 -38.62 -25.90 15.76
C ASP A 151 -37.77 -24.62 15.97
N PRO A 152 -36.43 -24.71 15.88
CA PRO A 152 -35.52 -23.62 16.26
C PRO A 152 -35.53 -22.42 15.30
N GLY A 153 -36.48 -22.33 14.37
CA GLY A 153 -36.47 -21.33 13.31
C GLY A 153 -35.24 -21.47 12.40
N LYS A 154 -35.39 -21.11 11.13
CA LYS A 154 -34.31 -21.22 10.14
C LYS A 154 -33.90 -19.82 9.72
N THR A 155 -32.69 -19.40 10.10
CA THR A 155 -32.09 -18.18 9.55
C THR A 155 -31.23 -18.58 8.36
N GLU A 156 -31.49 -17.97 7.20
CA GLU A 156 -30.62 -18.12 6.04
C GLU A 156 -29.43 -17.18 6.18
N GLU A 157 -28.24 -17.72 6.43
CA GLU A 157 -27.00 -16.97 6.24
C GLU A 157 -26.60 -17.01 4.76
N HIS A 158 -26.60 -15.84 4.13
CA HIS A 158 -26.20 -15.67 2.73
C HIS A 158 -24.70 -15.36 2.70
N HIS A 159 -23.87 -16.38 2.53
CA HIS A 159 -22.44 -16.19 2.27
C HIS A 159 -22.25 -16.10 0.75
N GLU A 160 -22.06 -14.88 0.25
CA GLU A 160 -21.66 -14.66 -1.14
C GLU A 160 -20.16 -14.94 -1.26
N TYR A 161 -19.83 -16.06 -1.88
CA TYR A 161 -18.44 -16.42 -2.14
C TYR A 161 -17.97 -15.67 -3.39
N ARG A 162 -16.84 -14.98 -3.29
CA ARG A 162 -16.13 -14.47 -4.47
C ARG A 162 -15.59 -15.68 -5.24
N ASN A 163 -16.25 -16.05 -6.35
CA ASN A 163 -15.77 -17.09 -7.25
C ASN A 163 -14.30 -16.89 -7.62
N TYR A 164 -13.50 -17.96 -7.76
CA TYR A 164 -12.11 -17.91 -8.29
C TYR A 164 -11.23 -16.83 -7.63
N ASP A 165 -11.36 -16.70 -6.31
CA ASP A 165 -10.53 -15.79 -5.53
C ASP A 165 -9.09 -16.31 -5.38
N ARG A 166 -8.90 -17.63 -5.58
CA ARG A 166 -7.59 -18.31 -5.58
C ARG A 166 -6.65 -17.68 -6.60
N GLU A 167 -7.10 -17.54 -7.84
CA GLU A 167 -6.32 -17.03 -8.97
C GLU A 167 -5.96 -15.55 -8.79
N VAL A 168 -6.87 -14.77 -8.19
CA VAL A 168 -6.61 -13.36 -7.87
C VAL A 168 -5.54 -13.26 -6.78
N ARG A 169 -5.67 -14.02 -5.69
CA ARG A 169 -4.69 -14.04 -4.59
C ARG A 169 -3.32 -14.50 -5.06
N ALA A 170 -3.26 -15.58 -5.83
CA ALA A 170 -2.02 -16.07 -6.44
C ALA A 170 -1.40 -14.99 -7.35
N THR A 171 -2.21 -14.25 -8.10
CA THR A 171 -1.72 -13.13 -8.92
C THR A 171 -1.17 -12.00 -8.05
N ILE A 172 -1.82 -11.65 -6.94
CA ILE A 172 -1.32 -10.63 -6.01
C ILE A 172 0.04 -11.04 -5.43
N VAL A 173 0.15 -12.26 -4.91
CA VAL A 173 1.41 -12.79 -4.35
C VAL A 173 2.50 -12.78 -5.41
N ARG A 174 2.23 -13.27 -6.62
CA ARG A 174 3.18 -13.26 -7.74
C ARG A 174 3.64 -11.85 -8.10
N VAL A 175 2.72 -10.89 -8.18
CA VAL A 175 3.05 -9.49 -8.47
C VAL A 175 3.95 -8.93 -7.36
N ILE A 176 3.60 -9.13 -6.09
CA ILE A 176 4.43 -8.66 -4.98
C ILE A 176 5.83 -9.30 -5.05
N ALA A 177 5.92 -10.63 -5.17
CA ALA A 177 7.20 -11.34 -5.26
C ALA A 177 8.08 -10.84 -6.41
N ALA A 178 7.49 -10.57 -7.59
CA ALA A 178 8.22 -10.05 -8.74
C ALA A 178 8.84 -8.66 -8.47
N HIS A 179 8.15 -7.78 -7.75
CA HIS A 179 8.65 -6.43 -7.40
C HIS A 179 9.64 -6.43 -6.22
N LEU A 180 9.71 -7.54 -5.48
CA LEU A 180 10.67 -7.73 -4.40
C LEU A 180 12.00 -8.34 -4.87
N HIS A 181 12.06 -8.82 -6.11
CA HIS A 181 13.29 -9.36 -6.66
C HIS A 181 14.34 -8.24 -6.83
N PRO A 182 15.63 -8.45 -6.48
CA PRO A 182 16.68 -7.41 -6.55
C PRO A 182 16.87 -6.75 -7.92
N LYS A 183 16.49 -7.47 -8.99
CA LYS A 183 16.59 -7.01 -10.38
C LYS A 183 15.27 -6.46 -10.96
N ALA A 184 14.24 -6.27 -10.14
CA ALA A 184 12.97 -5.70 -10.59
C ALA A 184 13.18 -4.27 -11.11
N GLU A 185 12.56 -3.93 -12.23
CA GLU A 185 12.58 -2.57 -12.80
C GLU A 185 11.98 -1.56 -11.83
N TYR A 186 10.83 -1.92 -11.23
CA TYR A 186 10.20 -1.20 -10.14
C TYR A 186 10.36 -2.02 -8.86
N ASN A 187 11.17 -1.52 -7.94
CA ASN A 187 11.51 -2.25 -6.72
C ASN A 187 10.64 -1.79 -5.54
N TRP A 188 10.00 -2.75 -4.87
CA TRP A 188 9.13 -2.50 -3.70
C TRP A 188 9.76 -2.97 -2.39
N SER A 189 11.05 -3.36 -2.37
CA SER A 189 11.71 -3.94 -1.19
C SER A 189 11.69 -3.02 0.03
N ALA A 190 11.73 -1.69 -0.17
CA ALA A 190 11.71 -0.69 0.89
C ALA A 190 10.31 -0.41 1.47
N ASN A 191 9.26 -1.01 0.91
CA ASN A 191 7.89 -0.85 1.38
C ASN A 191 7.56 -1.84 2.51
N ASP A 192 6.54 -1.50 3.28
CA ASP A 192 6.00 -2.37 4.33
C ASP A 192 4.96 -3.33 3.74
N PHE A 193 4.84 -4.53 4.31
CA PHE A 193 3.89 -5.55 3.85
C PHE A 193 3.13 -6.17 5.02
N ASP A 194 1.80 -6.04 5.01
CA ASP A 194 0.92 -6.57 6.05
C ASP A 194 0.14 -7.78 5.53
N PHE A 195 0.73 -8.96 5.65
CA PHE A 195 0.13 -10.26 5.36
C PHE A 195 -0.56 -10.90 6.57
N ARG A 196 -0.83 -10.15 7.63
CA ARG A 196 -1.45 -10.73 8.83
C ARG A 196 -2.78 -11.36 8.47
N THR A 197 -3.07 -12.54 9.00
CA THR A 197 -4.29 -13.31 8.70
C THR A 197 -4.47 -13.74 7.25
N ALA A 198 -3.49 -13.47 6.38
CA ALA A 198 -3.57 -13.87 4.98
C ALA A 198 -3.56 -15.39 4.82
N TYR A 199 -4.29 -15.87 3.81
CA TYR A 199 -4.21 -17.25 3.37
C TYR A 199 -3.22 -17.33 2.21
N LEU A 200 -2.04 -17.90 2.47
CA LEU A 200 -0.93 -18.01 1.54
C LEU A 200 -0.80 -19.46 1.09
N GLU A 201 -1.20 -19.69 -0.16
CA GLU A 201 -1.18 -20.98 -0.82
C GLU A 201 -0.21 -20.90 -2.00
N ASP A 202 0.71 -21.87 -2.09
CA ASP A 202 1.76 -21.93 -3.13
C ASP A 202 2.56 -20.61 -3.24
N ALA A 203 2.84 -19.98 -2.10
CA ALA A 203 3.46 -18.67 -2.06
C ALA A 203 4.98 -18.78 -2.25
N ASN A 204 5.45 -18.27 -3.39
CA ASN A 204 6.87 -18.25 -3.73
C ASN A 204 7.46 -16.84 -3.58
N PHE A 205 8.31 -16.68 -2.57
CA PHE A 205 9.12 -15.47 -2.34
C PHE A 205 10.61 -15.73 -2.53
N GLU A 206 11.01 -16.80 -3.22
CA GLU A 206 12.41 -17.16 -3.41
C GLU A 206 13.21 -16.00 -4.03
N GLY A 207 14.34 -15.64 -3.41
CA GLY A 207 15.19 -14.54 -3.86
C GLY A 207 14.61 -13.13 -3.63
N ALA A 208 13.50 -12.98 -2.91
CA ALA A 208 12.91 -11.68 -2.60
C ALA A 208 13.75 -10.89 -1.56
N THR A 209 13.60 -9.57 -1.56
CA THR A 209 14.19 -8.67 -0.57
C THR A 209 13.10 -7.91 0.18
N PHE A 210 13.00 -8.12 1.49
CA PHE A 210 12.11 -7.37 2.39
C PHE A 210 12.95 -6.42 3.26
N SER A 211 13.11 -5.17 2.83
CA SER A 211 13.81 -4.12 3.59
C SER A 211 12.89 -3.29 4.49
N GLY A 212 11.57 -3.30 4.23
CA GLY A 212 10.55 -2.72 5.10
C GLY A 212 10.01 -3.71 6.14
N THR A 213 9.11 -3.24 7.01
CA THR A 213 8.44 -4.06 8.01
C THR A 213 7.49 -5.04 7.32
N THR A 214 7.62 -6.34 7.60
CA THR A 214 6.79 -7.37 6.99
C THR A 214 6.14 -8.28 8.04
N LEU A 215 4.81 -8.38 8.03
CA LEU A 215 4.05 -9.07 9.04
C LEU A 215 3.23 -10.22 8.43
N PHE A 216 3.56 -11.45 8.81
CA PHE A 216 2.84 -12.68 8.50
C PHE A 216 2.09 -13.24 9.72
N ASP A 217 1.88 -12.43 10.77
CA ASP A 217 1.26 -12.90 12.01
C ASP A 217 -0.14 -13.49 11.75
N SER A 218 -0.44 -14.63 12.36
CA SER A 218 -1.72 -15.32 12.15
C SER A 218 -2.02 -15.70 10.71
N ALA A 219 -1.03 -15.66 9.80
CA ALA A 219 -1.20 -16.16 8.44
C ALA A 219 -1.43 -17.69 8.44
N THR A 220 -2.04 -18.16 7.36
CA THR A 220 -2.27 -19.58 7.09
C THR A 220 -1.41 -19.95 5.90
N PHE A 221 -0.42 -20.83 6.12
CA PHE A 221 0.43 -21.35 5.05
C PHE A 221 -0.03 -22.74 4.64
N THR A 222 -0.28 -22.95 3.36
CA THR A 222 -0.64 -24.25 2.76
C THR A 222 0.07 -24.48 1.45
N ASP A 223 0.17 -25.74 1.03
CA ASP A 223 0.91 -26.14 -0.17
C ASP A 223 2.37 -25.63 -0.10
N THR A 224 3.03 -25.48 -1.25
CA THR A 224 4.46 -25.17 -1.27
C THR A 224 4.70 -23.67 -1.04
N CYS A 225 5.02 -23.28 0.19
CA CYS A 225 5.46 -21.92 0.50
C CYS A 225 6.99 -21.88 0.66
N THR A 226 7.67 -21.00 -0.08
CA THR A 226 9.14 -20.90 -0.04
C THR A 226 9.64 -19.49 0.21
N PHE A 227 10.62 -19.40 1.10
CA PHE A 227 11.39 -18.21 1.47
C PHE A 227 12.89 -18.48 1.33
N GLY A 228 13.28 -19.34 0.37
CA GLY A 228 14.69 -19.60 0.07
C GLY A 228 15.39 -18.38 -0.53
N ASN A 229 16.66 -18.17 -0.19
CA ASN A 229 17.47 -17.04 -0.63
C ASN A 229 16.81 -15.66 -0.39
N VAL A 230 15.95 -15.53 0.61
CA VAL A 230 15.27 -14.27 0.93
C VAL A 230 16.17 -13.39 1.78
N ASP A 231 16.36 -12.15 1.35
CA ASP A 231 16.96 -11.11 2.19
C ASP A 231 15.86 -10.45 3.05
N PHE A 232 15.83 -10.82 4.33
CA PHE A 232 14.89 -10.29 5.33
C PHE A 232 15.27 -8.91 5.88
N GLY A 233 16.33 -8.29 5.35
CA GLY A 233 16.76 -6.95 5.72
C GLY A 233 17.05 -6.80 7.22
N VAL A 234 16.84 -5.60 7.74
CA VAL A 234 17.07 -5.27 9.15
C VAL A 234 15.80 -4.86 9.90
N GLN A 235 14.71 -4.60 9.17
CA GLN A 235 13.42 -4.24 9.77
C GLN A 235 12.72 -5.49 10.33
N ARG A 236 11.65 -5.27 11.09
CA ARG A 236 10.93 -6.36 11.73
C ARG A 236 10.25 -7.25 10.69
N ILE A 237 10.52 -8.54 10.76
CA ILE A 237 9.82 -9.58 10.01
C ILE A 237 9.15 -10.51 11.02
N SER A 238 7.83 -10.68 10.96
CA SER A 238 7.10 -11.40 12.01
C SER A 238 6.25 -12.53 11.43
N PHE A 239 6.38 -13.74 11.98
CA PHE A 239 5.61 -14.95 11.66
C PHE A 239 4.90 -15.49 12.91
N VAL A 240 4.50 -14.60 13.83
CA VAL A 240 3.99 -14.99 15.14
C VAL A 240 2.60 -15.61 15.04
N ASP A 241 2.36 -16.66 15.82
CA ASP A 241 1.07 -17.35 15.96
C ASP A 241 0.37 -17.70 14.63
N PRO A 242 1.03 -18.42 13.69
CA PRO A 242 0.38 -18.80 12.45
C PRO A 242 -0.86 -19.64 12.75
N LYS A 243 -1.94 -19.41 12.00
CA LYS A 243 -3.13 -20.26 12.08
C LYS A 243 -2.85 -21.65 11.52
N ARG A 244 -1.94 -21.74 10.55
CA ARG A 244 -1.48 -23.01 9.96
C ARG A 244 -0.08 -22.86 9.41
N TRP A 245 0.73 -23.90 9.56
CA TRP A 245 2.11 -23.98 9.10
C TRP A 245 2.31 -25.26 8.25
N GLY A 246 1.71 -25.30 7.06
CA GLY A 246 1.71 -26.48 6.18
C GLY A 246 0.52 -27.44 6.36
N PRO A 247 0.56 -28.66 5.80
CA PRO A 247 1.69 -29.30 5.09
C PRO A 247 1.79 -28.93 3.60
N PRO A 248 3.01 -28.98 2.99
CA PRO A 248 4.31 -29.03 3.67
C PRO A 248 4.59 -27.74 4.45
N GLU A 249 5.49 -27.80 5.43
CA GLU A 249 5.92 -26.61 6.16
C GLU A 249 6.62 -25.62 5.20
N PRO A 250 6.45 -24.30 5.38
CA PRO A 250 7.18 -23.32 4.59
C PRO A 250 8.70 -23.49 4.73
N VAL A 251 9.40 -23.38 3.60
CA VAL A 251 10.84 -23.64 3.52
C VAL A 251 11.63 -22.34 3.66
N PHE A 252 12.65 -22.35 4.53
CA PHE A 252 13.58 -21.25 4.75
C PHE A 252 15.02 -21.76 4.65
N ASP A 253 15.98 -20.88 4.38
CA ASP A 253 17.40 -21.25 4.29
C ASP A 253 17.94 -21.86 5.60
N TRP A 254 17.36 -21.46 6.74
CA TRP A 254 17.70 -21.99 8.07
C TRP A 254 16.81 -23.14 8.52
N SER A 255 15.92 -23.69 7.67
CA SER A 255 15.06 -24.83 8.05
C SER A 255 15.88 -26.06 8.49
N ALA A 256 17.11 -26.21 7.98
CA ALA A 256 18.04 -27.27 8.38
C ALA A 256 18.97 -26.90 9.55
N ASP A 257 19.21 -25.60 9.77
CA ASP A 257 20.10 -25.08 10.81
C ASP A 257 19.58 -23.73 11.31
N ILE A 258 18.91 -23.75 12.46
CA ILE A 258 18.29 -22.57 13.06
C ILE A 258 19.30 -21.48 13.45
N THR A 259 20.59 -21.81 13.59
CA THR A 259 21.62 -20.82 13.95
C THR A 259 21.85 -19.78 12.85
N LEU A 260 21.40 -20.06 11.63
CA LEU A 260 21.44 -19.15 10.48
C LEU A 260 20.24 -18.19 10.43
N LYS A 261 19.25 -18.33 11.31
CA LYS A 261 18.05 -17.49 11.31
C LYS A 261 18.41 -16.03 11.64
N PRO A 262 17.94 -15.05 10.84
CA PRO A 262 18.15 -13.64 11.13
C PRO A 262 17.50 -13.21 12.45
N ALA A 263 18.18 -12.36 13.22
CA ALA A 263 17.72 -11.91 14.54
C ALA A 263 16.44 -11.06 14.49
N ASN A 264 16.19 -10.37 13.37
CA ASN A 264 15.00 -9.53 13.13
C ASN A 264 13.76 -10.33 12.68
N VAL A 265 13.89 -11.63 12.48
CA VAL A 265 12.76 -12.53 12.17
C VAL A 265 12.18 -13.06 13.49
N GLU A 266 10.90 -12.85 13.72
CA GLU A 266 10.15 -13.30 14.89
C GLU A 266 9.18 -14.43 14.53
N PRO A 267 8.85 -15.35 15.45
CA PRO A 267 9.42 -15.50 16.80
C PRO A 267 10.87 -16.01 16.79
N GLN A 268 11.55 -15.98 17.95
CA GLN A 268 12.91 -16.53 18.08
C GLN A 268 12.90 -18.06 18.15
N ASP A 269 11.90 -18.64 18.82
CA ASP A 269 11.62 -20.07 18.77
C ASP A 269 11.05 -20.43 17.39
N TRP A 270 11.56 -21.49 16.76
CA TRP A 270 11.25 -21.81 15.37
C TRP A 270 11.24 -23.33 15.11
N PRO A 271 10.36 -23.86 14.25
CA PRO A 271 9.27 -23.16 13.56
C PRO A 271 8.22 -22.61 14.54
N PRO A 272 7.49 -21.55 14.17
CA PRO A 272 6.42 -21.03 15.02
C PRO A 272 5.35 -22.10 15.22
N GLY A 273 4.96 -22.33 16.48
CA GLY A 273 3.88 -23.26 16.79
C GLY A 273 2.58 -22.77 16.18
N ALA A 274 1.91 -23.60 15.36
CA ALA A 274 0.57 -23.27 14.89
C ALA A 274 -0.40 -23.30 16.08
N CYS A 275 -1.23 -22.26 16.22
CA CYS A 275 -2.29 -22.29 17.22
C CYS A 275 -3.30 -23.37 16.80
N PRO A 276 -3.64 -24.35 17.65
CA PRO A 276 -4.66 -25.33 17.32
C PRO A 276 -5.96 -24.62 16.97
N ASP A 277 -6.54 -24.91 15.81
CA ASP A 277 -7.91 -24.53 15.52
C ASP A 277 -8.77 -25.16 16.61
N ASN A 278 -9.35 -24.35 17.50
CA ASN A 278 -10.35 -24.78 18.48
C ASN A 278 -11.68 -25.12 17.79
N GLY A 279 -11.60 -25.92 16.73
CA GLY A 279 -12.72 -26.47 16.00
C GLY A 279 -13.53 -27.33 16.95
N VAL A 280 -14.74 -26.86 17.24
CA VAL A 280 -15.83 -27.56 17.90
C VAL A 280 -15.74 -29.06 17.59
N THR A 281 -15.45 -29.84 18.63
CA THR A 281 -15.62 -31.29 18.66
C THR A 281 -16.98 -31.63 18.08
N ARG A 282 -17.02 -32.23 16.89
CA ARG A 282 -18.17 -33.04 16.48
C ARG A 282 -18.19 -34.24 17.42
N VAL A 283 -19.00 -34.12 18.47
CA VAL A 283 -19.41 -35.25 19.30
C VAL A 283 -20.18 -36.21 18.38
N GLY A 284 -19.81 -37.48 18.45
CA GLY A 284 -20.40 -38.56 17.64
C GLY A 284 -21.80 -38.95 18.04
#